data_AF-A0AAW1A284-F1
#
_entry.id   AF-A0AAW1A284-F1
#
_cell.length_a   1.000
_cell.length_b   1.000
_cell.length_c   1.000
_cell.angle_alpha   90.00
_cell.angle_beta   90.00
_cell.angle_gamma   90.00
#
_symmetry.space_group_name_H-M   'P 1'
#
loop_
_entity.id
_entity.type
_entity.pdbx_description
1 polymer ?
#
loop_
_entity_poly.entity_id
_entity_poly.type
_entity_poly.pdbx_seq_one_letter_code
_entity_poly.pdbx_strand_id
1 'polypeptide(L)'
;MSFWSRRRFRITPLRALAALFLMIVLFWYSLSRQEAPRQPCSVPEEFTEKLHELAYRVHLVLAKLGIVHFLCLGGLWGQVRIGRALPWARKVELCLVDTLRDDVLITKAFREVGLSATYLHAAGVYRIQEHEVGEDAPKVEVVVFEKDAVTQMVRRVGWTRRVLPPDCEFSPSLQCFPPQLVIPPLPAKQFGGRLIPVPREGIELQKYHYPNDWWLEVKPTDCTEPQETSA
;
A
#
# COMPACT_ATOMS: atom_id res chain seq x y z
N MET A 1 -0.33 -67.18 28.18
CA MET A 1 -0.23 -65.98 29.02
C MET A 1 0.82 -65.04 28.43
N SER A 2 0.43 -64.03 27.65
CA SER A 2 1.35 -63.01 27.15
C SER A 2 1.22 -61.74 28.00
N PHE A 3 2.27 -61.40 28.74
CA PHE A 3 2.33 -60.17 29.53
C PHE A 3 2.41 -58.94 28.62
N TRP A 4 1.34 -58.15 28.58
CA TRP A 4 1.36 -56.81 28.01
C TRP A 4 2.13 -55.87 28.94
N SER A 5 3.28 -55.38 28.47
CA SER A 5 4.08 -54.38 29.16
C SER A 5 3.39 -53.00 29.07
N ARG A 6 2.79 -52.55 30.17
CA ARG A 6 2.30 -51.17 30.36
C ARG A 6 3.50 -50.22 30.36
N ARG A 7 3.81 -49.60 29.21
CA ARG A 7 4.74 -48.45 29.16
C ARG A 7 4.11 -47.27 29.93
N ARG A 8 4.63 -46.99 31.13
CA ARG A 8 4.32 -45.76 31.85
C ARG A 8 4.99 -44.60 31.10
N PHE A 9 4.20 -43.73 30.48
CA PHE A 9 4.70 -42.48 29.92
C PHE A 9 5.24 -41.60 31.06
N ARG A 10 6.57 -41.55 31.21
CA ARG A 10 7.23 -40.57 32.08
C ARG A 10 7.15 -39.21 31.38
N ILE A 11 6.30 -38.33 31.90
CA ILE A 11 6.25 -36.93 31.48
C ILE A 11 7.50 -36.26 32.07
N THR A 12 8.43 -35.84 31.22
CA THR A 12 9.59 -35.06 31.63
C THR A 12 9.22 -33.57 31.64
N PRO A 13 9.80 -32.75 32.55
CA PRO A 13 9.48 -31.32 32.64
C PRO A 13 9.72 -30.57 31.32
N LEU A 14 10.68 -31.01 30.52
CA LEU A 14 10.95 -30.48 29.18
C LEU A 14 9.76 -30.67 28.21
N ARG A 15 9.06 -31.81 28.27
CA ARG A 15 7.88 -32.06 27.43
C ARG A 15 6.68 -31.21 27.86
N ALA A 16 6.56 -30.94 29.16
CA ALA A 16 5.53 -30.05 29.68
C ALA A 16 5.76 -28.59 29.23
N LEU A 17 7.01 -28.11 29.27
CA LEU A 17 7.37 -26.78 28.78
C LEU A 17 7.17 -26.64 27.27
N ALA A 18 7.58 -27.64 26.49
CA ALA A 18 7.35 -27.64 25.04
C ALA A 18 5.86 -27.63 24.69
N ALA A 19 5.03 -28.39 25.42
CA ALA A 19 3.58 -28.37 25.25
C ALA A 19 2.97 -27.01 25.62
N LEU A 20 3.43 -26.39 26.72
CA LEU A 20 2.98 -25.06 27.12
C LEU A 20 3.33 -24.00 26.07
N PHE A 21 4.56 -24.03 25.54
CA PHE A 21 5.00 -23.12 24.48
C PHE A 21 4.16 -23.33 23.20
N LEU A 22 3.93 -24.57 22.80
CA LEU A 22 3.08 -24.89 21.65
C LEU A 22 1.65 -24.37 21.86
N MET A 23 1.08 -24.54 23.06
CA MET A 23 -0.26 -24.02 23.40
C MET A 23 -0.31 -22.50 23.36
N ILE A 24 0.73 -21.80 23.83
CA ILE A 24 0.85 -20.34 23.74
C ILE A 24 0.91 -19.90 22.26
N VAL A 25 1.75 -20.54 21.44
CA VAL A 25 1.85 -20.25 20.00
C VAL A 25 0.52 -20.51 19.29
N LEU A 26 -0.14 -21.62 19.57
CA LEU A 26 -1.46 -21.95 19.00
C LEU A 26 -2.54 -20.99 19.46
N PHE A 27 -2.49 -20.54 20.72
CA PHE A 27 -3.42 -19.56 21.27
C PHE A 27 -3.24 -18.21 20.57
N TRP A 28 -2.01 -17.69 20.46
CA TRP A 28 -1.72 -16.47 19.70
C TRP A 28 -2.09 -16.60 18.23
N TYR A 29 -1.82 -17.75 17.62
CA TYR A 29 -2.25 -18.05 16.26
C TYR A 29 -3.78 -18.03 16.12
N SER A 30 -4.51 -18.62 17.07
CA SER A 30 -5.98 -18.58 17.07
C SER A 30 -6.55 -17.18 17.32
N LEU A 31 -5.92 -16.38 18.18
CA LEU A 31 -6.33 -15.00 18.44
C LEU A 31 -6.10 -14.13 17.21
N SER A 32 -4.99 -14.35 16.48
CA SER A 32 -4.74 -13.69 15.20
C SER A 32 -5.72 -14.10 14.09
N ARG A 33 -6.39 -15.25 14.27
CA ARG A 33 -7.43 -15.78 13.37
C ARG A 33 -8.83 -15.28 13.67
N GLN A 34 -9.00 -14.18 14.42
CA GLN A 34 -10.23 -13.40 14.27
C GLN A 34 -10.33 -12.95 12.81
N GLU A 35 -11.17 -13.66 12.05
CA GLU A 35 -11.49 -13.35 10.66
C GLU A 35 -11.85 -11.87 10.60
N ALA A 36 -11.03 -11.09 9.90
CA ALA A 36 -11.35 -9.70 9.64
C ALA A 36 -12.74 -9.67 8.99
N PRO A 37 -13.65 -8.79 9.45
CA PRO A 37 -15.01 -8.75 8.95
C PRO A 37 -14.97 -8.63 7.42
N ARG A 38 -15.66 -9.55 6.73
CA ARG A 38 -15.72 -9.56 5.26
C ARG A 38 -16.22 -8.21 4.77
N GLN A 39 -15.43 -7.56 3.94
CA GLN A 39 -15.74 -6.23 3.44
C GLN A 39 -16.53 -6.32 2.13
N PRO A 40 -17.40 -5.34 1.83
CA PRO A 40 -18.10 -5.31 0.55
C PRO A 40 -17.12 -5.20 -0.63
N CYS A 41 -17.48 -5.80 -1.77
CA CYS A 41 -16.68 -5.77 -3.00
C CYS A 41 -16.56 -4.39 -3.64
N SER A 42 -17.41 -3.45 -3.25
CA SER A 42 -17.36 -2.07 -3.69
C SER A 42 -17.53 -1.12 -2.50
N VAL A 43 -16.95 0.06 -2.64
CA VAL A 43 -17.24 1.18 -1.75
C VAL A 43 -18.37 2.03 -2.36
N PRO A 44 -19.17 2.73 -1.54
CA PRO A 44 -20.17 3.67 -2.04
C PRO A 44 -19.55 4.74 -2.94
N GLU A 45 -20.34 5.27 -3.88
CA GLU A 45 -19.88 6.32 -4.80
C GLU A 45 -19.46 7.59 -4.05
N GLU A 46 -20.20 7.98 -3.01
CA GLU A 46 -19.84 9.11 -2.14
C GLU A 46 -18.45 8.94 -1.51
N PHE A 47 -18.11 7.72 -1.09
CA PHE A 47 -16.78 7.42 -0.56
C PHE A 47 -15.70 7.60 -1.64
N THR A 48 -16.00 7.13 -2.85
CA THR A 48 -15.11 7.23 -4.01
C THR A 48 -14.86 8.69 -4.40
N GLU A 49 -15.88 9.54 -4.37
CA GLU A 49 -15.75 10.99 -4.63
C GLU A 49 -14.89 11.67 -3.56
N LYS A 50 -15.13 11.39 -2.26
CA LYS A 50 -14.28 11.88 -1.17
C LYS A 50 -12.83 11.44 -1.33
N LEU A 51 -12.61 10.22 -1.82
CA LEU A 51 -11.27 9.69 -2.08
C LEU A 51 -10.58 10.43 -3.24
N HIS A 52 -11.31 10.78 -4.31
CA HIS A 52 -10.78 11.58 -5.43
C HIS A 52 -10.48 13.02 -5.01
N GLU A 53 -11.35 13.62 -4.19
CA GLU A 53 -11.12 14.93 -3.60
C GLU A 53 -9.88 14.96 -2.71
N LEU A 54 -9.73 13.98 -1.82
CA LEU A 54 -8.57 13.87 -0.95
C LEU A 54 -7.28 13.69 -1.77
N ALA A 55 -7.27 12.81 -2.77
CA ALA A 55 -6.14 12.63 -3.67
C ALA A 55 -5.74 13.93 -4.39
N TYR A 56 -6.73 14.70 -4.84
CA TYR A 56 -6.49 16.00 -5.49
C TYR A 56 -5.92 17.04 -4.50
N ARG A 57 -6.46 17.13 -3.28
CA ARG A 57 -5.90 18.02 -2.24
C ARG A 57 -4.46 17.66 -1.91
N VAL A 58 -4.14 16.36 -1.82
CA VAL A 58 -2.77 15.90 -1.61
C VAL A 58 -1.85 16.30 -2.77
N HIS A 59 -2.31 16.09 -4.01
CA HIS A 59 -1.60 16.54 -5.21
C HIS A 59 -1.27 18.04 -5.16
N LEU A 60 -2.23 18.90 -4.79
CA LEU A 60 -2.03 20.35 -4.72
C LEU A 60 -0.95 20.74 -3.69
N VAL A 61 -0.94 20.10 -2.51
CA VAL A 61 0.10 20.36 -1.48
C VAL A 61 1.47 19.97 -2.00
N LEU A 62 1.61 18.76 -2.55
CA LEU A 62 2.90 18.29 -3.08
C LEU A 62 3.39 19.14 -4.26
N ALA A 63 2.48 19.57 -5.13
CA ALA A 63 2.78 20.46 -6.24
C ALA A 63 3.25 21.84 -5.75
N LYS A 64 2.61 22.41 -4.72
CA LYS A 64 3.01 23.68 -4.10
C LYS A 64 4.41 23.61 -3.48
N LEU A 65 4.80 22.44 -2.96
CA LEU A 65 6.14 22.20 -2.44
C LEU A 65 7.18 21.92 -3.53
N GLY A 66 6.79 21.86 -4.81
CA GLY A 66 7.70 21.54 -5.91
C GLY A 66 8.15 20.07 -5.93
N ILE A 67 7.44 19.17 -5.23
CA ILE A 67 7.79 17.76 -5.14
C ILE A 67 7.29 17.03 -6.39
N VAL A 68 8.16 16.27 -7.05
CA VAL A 68 7.77 15.40 -8.16
C VAL A 68 6.96 14.23 -7.62
N HIS A 69 5.70 14.15 -8.02
CA HIS A 69 4.79 13.10 -7.60
C HIS A 69 3.79 12.75 -8.71
N PHE A 70 3.21 11.55 -8.63
CA PHE A 70 2.31 10.99 -9.65
C PHE A 70 1.45 9.84 -9.11
N LEU A 71 0.36 9.51 -9.80
CA LEU A 71 -0.41 8.29 -9.52
C LEU A 71 0.41 7.03 -9.76
N CYS A 72 0.36 6.08 -8.83
CA CYS A 72 1.03 4.79 -8.97
C CYS A 72 0.21 3.66 -8.34
N LEU A 73 0.66 2.41 -8.48
CA LEU A 73 0.04 1.23 -7.87
C LEU A 73 -1.48 1.18 -8.13
N GLY A 74 -2.32 0.99 -7.11
CA GLY A 74 -3.78 0.91 -7.26
C GLY A 74 -4.39 2.17 -7.90
N GLY A 75 -3.92 3.36 -7.51
CA GLY A 75 -4.34 4.65 -8.07
C GLY A 75 -4.13 4.73 -9.59
N LEU A 76 -2.95 4.33 -10.08
CA LEU A 76 -2.65 4.31 -11.52
C LEU A 76 -3.43 3.22 -12.26
N TRP A 77 -3.66 2.06 -11.66
CA TRP A 77 -4.50 1.02 -12.25
C TRP A 77 -5.91 1.51 -12.53
N GLY A 78 -6.52 2.16 -11.53
CA GLY A 78 -7.84 2.77 -11.70
C GLY A 78 -7.85 3.84 -12.79
N GLN A 79 -6.84 4.73 -12.78
CA GLN A 79 -6.71 5.79 -13.78
C GLN A 79 -6.65 5.23 -15.20
N VAL A 80 -5.79 4.24 -15.45
CA VAL A 80 -5.59 3.66 -16.79
C VAL A 80 -6.82 2.90 -17.28
N ARG A 81 -7.52 2.19 -16.39
CA ARG A 81 -8.65 1.33 -16.76
C ARG A 81 -9.97 2.08 -16.90
N ILE A 82 -10.28 2.95 -15.95
CA ILE A 82 -11.61 3.59 -15.83
C ILE A 82 -11.53 5.10 -15.55
N GLY A 83 -10.33 5.70 -15.54
CA GLY A 83 -10.16 7.13 -15.27
C GLY A 83 -10.53 7.56 -13.84
N ARG A 84 -10.61 6.60 -12.90
CA ARG A 84 -11.10 6.78 -11.52
C ARG A 84 -10.45 5.75 -10.60
N ALA A 85 -10.57 5.88 -9.29
CA ALA A 85 -10.19 4.80 -8.36
C ALA A 85 -11.00 3.53 -8.64
N LEU A 86 -10.39 2.35 -8.43
CA LEU A 86 -11.07 1.06 -8.60
C LEU A 86 -12.28 0.95 -7.65
N PRO A 87 -13.35 0.23 -8.02
CA PRO A 87 -14.59 0.18 -7.22
C PRO A 87 -14.43 -0.31 -5.78
N TRP A 88 -13.41 -1.13 -5.50
CA TRP A 88 -13.07 -1.64 -4.16
C TRP A 88 -11.99 -0.81 -3.44
N ALA A 89 -11.47 0.25 -4.08
CA ALA A 89 -10.37 1.01 -3.53
C ALA A 89 -10.82 1.83 -2.31
N ARG A 90 -10.19 1.57 -1.17
CA ARG A 90 -10.36 2.35 0.07
C ARG A 90 -9.27 3.39 0.27
N LYS A 91 -8.28 3.40 -0.63
CA LYS A 91 -7.16 4.31 -0.64
C LYS A 91 -6.74 4.63 -2.07
N VAL A 92 -6.03 5.73 -2.23
CA VAL A 92 -5.34 6.07 -3.49
C VAL A 92 -3.86 6.20 -3.20
N GLU A 93 -3.05 5.53 -4.02
CA GLU A 93 -1.61 5.64 -3.95
C GLU A 93 -1.08 6.71 -4.92
N LEU A 94 -0.31 7.63 -4.36
CA LEU A 94 0.61 8.49 -5.09
C LEU A 94 2.03 8.03 -4.82
N CYS A 95 2.94 8.31 -5.75
CA CYS A 95 4.35 8.09 -5.58
C CYS A 95 5.06 9.44 -5.64
N LEU A 96 6.11 9.60 -4.84
CA LEU A 96 7.00 10.76 -4.90
C LEU A 96 8.44 10.29 -5.10
N VAL A 97 9.23 11.09 -5.82
CA VAL A 97 10.67 10.84 -5.98
C VAL A 97 11.42 11.81 -5.08
N ASP A 98 12.05 11.27 -4.05
CA ASP A 98 12.90 11.96 -3.10
C ASP A 98 14.14 12.49 -3.81
N THR A 99 14.34 13.81 -3.67
CA THR A 99 15.54 14.50 -4.12
C THR A 99 16.15 15.31 -2.98
N LEU A 100 15.32 15.98 -2.17
CA LEU A 100 15.69 16.79 -1.00
C LEU A 100 14.55 16.81 0.04
N ARG A 101 13.99 15.64 0.39
CA ARG A 101 12.79 15.54 1.26
C ARG A 101 13.04 16.09 2.67
N ASP A 102 12.19 17.05 3.06
CA ASP A 102 12.07 17.56 4.42
C ASP A 102 10.73 17.11 5.02
N ASP A 103 10.79 16.09 5.89
CA ASP A 103 9.62 15.49 6.53
C ASP A 103 8.83 16.49 7.38
N VAL A 104 9.51 17.43 8.03
CA VAL A 104 8.87 18.43 8.90
C VAL A 104 8.13 19.44 8.03
N LEU A 105 8.74 19.89 6.93
CA LEU A 105 8.09 20.80 5.99
C LEU A 105 6.85 20.16 5.35
N ILE A 106 6.96 18.92 4.90
CA ILE A 106 5.85 18.19 4.25
C ILE A 106 4.68 18.01 5.20
N THR A 107 4.94 17.51 6.42
CA THR A 107 3.89 17.29 7.42
C THR A 107 3.23 18.59 7.87
N LYS A 108 4.02 19.68 8.02
CA LYS A 108 3.49 21.02 8.30
C LYS A 108 2.58 21.52 7.17
N ALA A 109 2.99 21.37 5.91
CA ALA A 109 2.20 21.82 4.76
C ALA A 109 0.84 21.11 4.65
N PHE A 110 0.77 19.81 4.99
CA PHE A 110 -0.50 19.10 5.08
C PHE A 110 -1.38 19.60 6.22
N ARG A 111 -0.79 19.86 7.39
CA ARG A 111 -1.52 20.37 8.56
C ARG A 111 -2.15 21.74 8.28
N GLU A 112 -1.46 22.61 7.54
CA GLU A 112 -1.97 23.94 7.15
C GLU A 112 -3.26 23.87 6.31
N VAL A 113 -3.51 22.76 5.62
CA VAL A 113 -4.73 22.54 4.82
C VAL A 113 -5.73 21.59 5.48
N GLY A 114 -5.61 21.36 6.80
CA GLY A 114 -6.52 20.51 7.57
C GLY A 114 -6.35 19.01 7.34
N LEU A 115 -5.19 18.58 6.84
CA LEU A 115 -4.87 17.17 6.64
C LEU A 115 -3.86 16.68 7.70
N SER A 116 -4.02 15.43 8.13
CA SER A 116 -3.03 14.73 8.96
C SER A 116 -2.13 13.89 8.06
N ALA A 117 -0.81 14.03 8.20
CA ALA A 117 0.17 13.27 7.45
C ALA A 117 1.16 12.58 8.41
N THR A 118 1.21 11.26 8.37
CA THR A 118 2.10 10.44 9.22
C THR A 118 3.07 9.65 8.35
N TYR A 119 4.37 9.79 8.59
CA TYR A 119 5.39 9.05 7.83
C TYR A 119 5.73 7.71 8.50
N LEU A 120 5.55 6.62 7.76
CA LEU A 120 5.90 5.27 8.16
C LEU A 120 7.31 4.94 7.66
N HIS A 121 8.32 5.22 8.48
CA HIS A 121 9.74 5.01 8.15
C HIS A 121 10.09 3.58 7.73
N ALA A 122 9.37 2.57 8.24
CA ALA A 122 9.56 1.18 7.85
C ALA A 122 9.19 0.93 6.39
N ALA A 123 8.07 1.48 5.95
CA ALA A 123 7.51 1.22 4.63
C ALA A 123 7.91 2.26 3.57
N GLY A 124 8.44 3.41 4.01
CA GLY A 124 8.71 4.55 3.14
C GLY A 124 7.43 5.17 2.59
N VAL A 125 6.42 5.38 3.43
CA VAL A 125 5.08 5.82 3.00
C VAL A 125 4.56 6.92 3.92
N TYR A 126 4.02 8.00 3.36
CA TYR A 126 3.15 8.91 4.11
C TYR A 126 1.72 8.39 4.04
N ARG A 127 1.06 8.28 5.19
CA ARG A 127 -0.38 8.09 5.28
C ARG A 127 -1.04 9.43 5.53
N ILE A 128 -1.94 9.83 4.64
CA ILE A 128 -2.60 11.11 4.66
C ILE A 128 -4.12 10.91 4.70
N GLN A 129 -4.78 11.63 5.61
CA GLN A 129 -6.22 11.62 5.80
C GLN A 129 -6.66 12.98 6.38
N GLU A 130 -7.96 13.22 6.46
CA GLU A 130 -8.45 14.41 7.19
C GLU A 130 -8.14 14.29 8.69
N HIS A 131 -8.23 15.40 9.43
CA HIS A 131 -8.01 15.37 10.87
C HIS A 131 -9.17 14.65 11.59
N GLU A 132 -8.88 13.96 12.69
CA GLU A 132 -9.89 13.36 13.59
C GLU A 132 -10.86 12.33 12.97
N VAL A 133 -10.55 11.77 11.80
CA VAL A 133 -11.34 10.68 11.20
C VAL A 133 -10.86 9.30 11.65
N GLY A 134 -11.81 8.36 11.76
CA GLY A 134 -11.53 6.96 12.07
C GLY A 134 -10.79 6.20 10.97
N GLU A 135 -10.37 4.96 11.26
CA GLU A 135 -9.57 4.11 10.35
C GLU A 135 -10.26 3.78 9.01
N ASP A 136 -11.59 3.79 8.98
CA ASP A 136 -12.41 3.51 7.79
C ASP A 136 -12.56 4.71 6.86
N ALA A 137 -11.99 5.88 7.20
CA ALA A 137 -12.04 7.05 6.35
C ALA A 137 -11.20 6.90 5.06
N PRO A 138 -11.55 7.67 4.00
CA PRO A 138 -10.70 7.77 2.81
C PRO A 138 -9.28 8.17 3.18
N LYS A 139 -8.30 7.48 2.60
CA LYS A 139 -6.88 7.73 2.87
C LYS A 139 -6.06 7.75 1.59
N VAL A 140 -5.03 8.58 1.58
CA VAL A 140 -4.03 8.63 0.51
C VAL A 140 -2.71 8.13 1.07
N GLU A 141 -2.06 7.23 0.33
CA GLU A 141 -0.72 6.77 0.65
C GLU A 141 0.27 7.34 -0.36
N VAL A 142 1.26 8.09 0.11
CA VAL A 142 2.33 8.61 -0.73
C VAL A 142 3.57 7.76 -0.54
N VAL A 143 3.86 6.90 -1.51
CA VAL A 143 5.01 5.99 -1.50
C VAL A 143 6.25 6.73 -1.96
N VAL A 144 7.31 6.67 -1.16
CA VAL A 144 8.56 7.38 -1.41
C VAL A 144 9.54 6.50 -2.15
N PHE A 145 10.13 7.06 -3.21
CA PHE A 145 11.19 6.45 -4.00
C PHE A 145 12.42 7.35 -4.02
N GLU A 146 13.61 6.78 -4.16
CA GLU A 146 14.87 7.52 -4.31
C GLU A 146 15.62 7.03 -5.54
N LYS A 147 16.40 7.90 -6.19
CA LYS A 147 17.30 7.48 -7.26
C LYS A 147 18.49 6.75 -6.64
N ASP A 148 18.73 5.53 -7.09
CA ASP A 148 19.86 4.74 -6.70
C ASP A 148 21.08 5.04 -7.60
N ALA A 149 22.19 5.44 -6.99
CA ALA A 149 23.39 5.83 -7.73
C ALA A 149 24.12 4.62 -8.36
N VAL A 150 23.94 3.42 -7.83
CA VAL A 150 24.63 2.21 -8.28
C VAL A 150 23.94 1.61 -9.49
N THR A 151 22.64 1.37 -9.37
CA THR A 151 21.83 0.75 -10.44
C THR A 151 21.34 1.78 -11.47
N GLN A 152 21.43 3.08 -11.18
CA GLN A 152 20.82 4.16 -11.97
C GLN A 152 19.29 4.05 -12.11
N MET A 153 18.66 3.21 -11.28
CA MET A 153 17.21 3.00 -11.22
C MET A 153 16.61 3.83 -10.08
N VAL A 154 15.30 4.03 -10.14
CA VAL A 154 14.53 4.57 -9.01
C VAL A 154 14.03 3.39 -8.19
N ARG A 155 14.19 3.44 -6.86
CA ARG A 155 13.79 2.35 -5.96
C ARG A 155 13.04 2.85 -4.73
N ARG A 156 12.13 2.03 -4.22
CA ARG A 156 11.31 2.35 -3.05
C ARG A 156 12.16 2.43 -1.79
N VAL A 157 11.90 3.43 -0.95
CA VAL A 157 12.61 3.63 0.31
C VAL A 157 11.94 2.91 1.49
N GLY A 158 12.54 3.03 2.67
CA GLY A 158 12.08 2.43 3.92
C GLY A 158 13.13 1.50 4.50
N TRP A 159 13.29 1.49 5.83
CA TRP A 159 14.42 0.76 6.43
C TRP A 159 14.33 -0.76 6.19
N THR A 160 13.12 -1.33 6.05
CA THR A 160 12.93 -2.75 5.74
C THR A 160 13.45 -3.13 4.35
N ARG A 161 13.59 -2.14 3.46
CA ARG A 161 14.13 -2.30 2.10
C ARG A 161 15.61 -1.98 2.03
N ARG A 162 16.12 -1.10 2.90
CA ARG A 162 17.55 -0.75 2.97
C ARG A 162 18.45 -1.91 3.41
N VAL A 163 17.89 -2.93 4.05
CA VAL A 163 18.61 -4.16 4.41
C VAL A 163 18.68 -5.17 3.28
N LEU A 164 17.92 -4.96 2.19
CA LEU A 164 17.94 -5.83 1.02
C LEU A 164 19.11 -5.46 0.10
N PRO A 165 19.64 -6.43 -0.68
CA PRO A 165 20.59 -6.12 -1.74
C PRO A 165 20.01 -5.06 -2.69
N PRO A 166 20.83 -4.11 -3.18
CA PRO A 166 20.37 -3.04 -4.07
C PRO A 166 19.93 -3.54 -5.46
N ASP A 167 20.09 -4.84 -5.72
CA ASP A 167 19.70 -5.48 -6.96
C ASP A 167 18.17 -5.53 -7.12
N CYS A 168 17.70 -4.87 -8.17
CA CYS A 168 16.28 -4.73 -8.48
C CYS A 168 15.65 -6.01 -9.03
N GLU A 169 16.43 -6.95 -9.59
CA GLU A 169 15.94 -8.22 -10.08
C GLU A 169 15.69 -9.20 -8.93
N PHE A 170 16.63 -9.26 -7.97
CA PHE A 170 16.53 -10.17 -6.82
C PHE A 170 15.69 -9.64 -5.66
N SER A 171 15.40 -8.34 -5.63
CA SER A 171 14.64 -7.70 -4.56
C SER A 171 13.35 -7.04 -5.08
N PRO A 172 12.32 -7.81 -5.48
CA PRO A 172 11.09 -7.25 -6.08
C PRO A 172 10.35 -6.27 -5.17
N SER A 173 10.53 -6.38 -3.84
CA SER A 173 9.95 -5.44 -2.88
C SER A 173 10.51 -4.01 -2.97
N LEU A 174 11.66 -3.82 -3.63
CA LEU A 174 12.21 -2.50 -3.96
C LEU A 174 11.40 -1.79 -5.04
N GLN A 175 10.58 -2.53 -5.82
CA GLN A 175 9.70 -1.98 -6.84
C GLN A 175 10.43 -1.00 -7.77
N CYS A 176 11.61 -1.39 -8.23
CA CYS A 176 12.45 -0.49 -9.01
C CYS A 176 11.85 -0.18 -10.38
N PHE A 177 12.12 1.01 -10.91
CA PHE A 177 11.72 1.39 -12.27
C PHE A 177 12.71 2.39 -12.89
N PRO A 178 12.75 2.49 -14.23
CA PRO A 178 13.63 3.41 -14.94
C PRO A 178 13.26 4.88 -14.68
N PRO A 179 14.24 5.77 -14.39
CA PRO A 179 13.97 7.17 -14.08
C PRO A 179 13.26 7.93 -15.20
N GLN A 180 13.41 7.49 -16.47
CA GLN A 180 12.80 8.11 -17.65
C GLN A 180 11.28 8.23 -17.52
N LEU A 181 10.62 7.28 -16.84
CA LEU A 181 9.17 7.28 -16.65
C LEU A 181 8.66 8.44 -15.78
N VAL A 182 9.55 9.05 -14.99
CA VAL A 182 9.19 10.05 -13.98
C VAL A 182 9.94 11.38 -14.13
N ILE A 183 10.61 11.61 -15.27
CA ILE A 183 11.28 12.89 -15.55
C ILE A 183 10.23 13.99 -15.77
N PRO A 184 10.22 15.08 -14.98
CA PRO A 184 9.32 16.21 -15.19
C PRO A 184 9.55 16.91 -16.54
N PRO A 185 8.54 17.59 -17.11
CA PRO A 185 7.16 17.66 -16.63
C PRO A 185 6.42 16.35 -16.89
N LEU A 186 5.65 15.90 -15.89
CA LEU A 186 4.83 14.70 -16.02
C LEU A 186 3.51 15.02 -16.73
N PRO A 187 2.98 14.10 -17.56
CA PRO A 187 1.66 14.27 -18.13
C PRO A 187 0.60 14.28 -17.02
N ALA A 188 -0.43 15.13 -17.18
CA ALA A 188 -1.61 15.12 -16.33
C ALA A 188 -2.73 14.32 -17.03
N LYS A 189 -3.44 13.48 -16.27
CA LYS A 189 -4.61 12.74 -16.75
C LYS A 189 -5.78 12.92 -15.80
N GLN A 190 -6.98 12.66 -16.32
CA GLN A 190 -8.19 12.73 -15.52
C GLN A 190 -8.27 11.54 -14.56
N PHE A 191 -8.56 11.84 -13.31
CA PHE A 191 -8.78 10.89 -12.22
C PHE A 191 -9.93 11.41 -11.36
N GLY A 192 -11.12 10.82 -11.49
CA GLY A 192 -12.29 11.27 -10.73
C GLY A 192 -12.70 12.71 -11.07
N GLY A 193 -12.67 13.09 -12.35
CA GLY A 193 -12.96 14.46 -12.79
C GLY A 193 -11.85 15.49 -12.52
N ARG A 194 -10.80 15.14 -11.77
CA ARG A 194 -9.66 16.01 -11.44
C ARG A 194 -8.45 15.69 -12.32
N LEU A 195 -7.59 16.68 -12.59
CA LEU A 195 -6.31 16.45 -13.27
C LEU A 195 -5.23 16.14 -12.23
N ILE A 196 -4.57 14.99 -12.39
CA ILE A 196 -3.49 14.54 -11.51
C ILE A 196 -2.31 14.06 -12.38
N PRO A 197 -1.04 14.31 -11.97
CA PRO A 197 0.13 13.81 -12.67
C PRO A 197 0.16 12.28 -12.68
N VAL A 198 0.57 11.72 -13.82
CA VAL A 198 0.78 10.28 -14.03
C VAL A 198 2.19 10.05 -14.59
N PRO A 199 2.78 8.86 -14.43
CA PRO A 199 4.05 8.55 -15.09
C PRO A 199 3.90 8.63 -16.61
N ARG A 200 5.04 8.84 -17.28
CA ARG A 200 5.12 8.74 -18.74
C ARG A 200 4.79 7.31 -19.16
N GLU A 201 4.35 7.17 -20.41
CA GLU A 201 4.09 5.86 -21.03
C GLU A 201 2.95 5.06 -20.36
N GLY A 202 2.12 5.73 -19.54
CA GLY A 202 0.87 5.20 -19.02
C GLY A 202 1.06 3.98 -18.12
N ILE A 203 0.77 2.79 -18.65
CA ILE A 203 0.81 1.52 -17.91
C ILE A 203 2.24 1.01 -17.68
N GLU A 204 3.25 1.56 -18.36
CA GLU A 204 4.61 1.01 -18.36
C GLU A 204 5.20 0.88 -16.95
N LEU A 205 5.00 1.89 -16.09
CA LEU A 205 5.42 1.84 -14.69
C LEU A 205 4.84 0.61 -13.94
N GLN A 206 3.61 0.21 -14.27
CA GLN A 206 2.98 -0.93 -13.62
C GLN A 206 3.63 -2.25 -13.99
N LYS A 207 4.18 -2.38 -15.19
CA LYS A 207 4.89 -3.61 -15.60
C LYS A 207 6.13 -3.84 -14.74
N TYR A 208 6.79 -2.77 -14.30
CA TYR A 208 7.91 -2.85 -13.35
C TYR A 208 7.45 -3.23 -11.94
N HIS A 209 6.31 -2.72 -11.48
CA HIS A 209 5.78 -3.03 -10.15
C HIS A 209 5.09 -4.40 -10.05
N TYR A 210 4.55 -4.90 -11.17
CA TYR A 210 3.70 -6.10 -11.29
C TYR A 210 4.17 -6.98 -12.46
N PRO A 211 5.43 -7.46 -12.46
CA PRO A 211 6.02 -8.12 -13.63
C PRO A 211 5.29 -9.41 -14.05
N ASN A 212 4.62 -10.07 -13.10
CA ASN A 212 4.01 -11.38 -13.30
C ASN A 212 2.48 -11.35 -13.48
N ASP A 213 1.85 -10.19 -13.32
CA ASP A 213 0.39 -10.08 -13.24
C ASP A 213 -0.17 -8.74 -13.73
N TRP A 214 0.65 -7.87 -14.35
CA TRP A 214 0.17 -6.58 -14.87
C TRP A 214 -0.97 -6.70 -15.90
N TRP A 215 -1.08 -7.82 -16.61
CA TRP A 215 -2.16 -8.05 -17.57
C TRP A 215 -3.46 -8.56 -16.91
N LEU A 216 -3.44 -8.88 -15.62
CA LEU A 216 -4.58 -9.43 -14.91
C LEU A 216 -5.37 -8.34 -14.17
N GLU A 217 -6.69 -8.50 -14.17
CA GLU A 217 -7.57 -7.77 -13.26
C GLU A 217 -7.74 -8.57 -11.97
N VAL A 218 -7.00 -8.18 -10.93
CA VAL A 218 -7.09 -8.80 -9.61
C VAL A 218 -8.13 -8.05 -8.78
N LYS A 219 -9.25 -8.73 -8.50
CA LYS A 219 -10.28 -8.29 -7.54
C LYS A 219 -9.92 -8.76 -6.12
N PRO A 220 -10.41 -8.10 -5.06
CA PRO A 220 -10.22 -8.57 -3.69
C PRO A 220 -10.78 -9.99 -3.51
N THR A 221 -10.02 -10.90 -2.89
CA THR A 221 -10.32 -12.34 -2.85
C THR A 221 -11.39 -12.79 -1.85
N ASP A 222 -11.90 -11.92 -0.98
CA ASP A 222 -12.83 -12.30 0.10
C ASP A 222 -13.92 -11.24 0.35
N CYS A 223 -14.39 -10.62 -0.73
CA CYS A 223 -15.41 -9.59 -0.62
C CYS A 223 -16.82 -10.17 -0.83
N THR A 224 -17.81 -9.55 -0.19
CA THR A 224 -19.23 -9.92 -0.37
C THR A 224 -19.83 -9.02 -1.44
N GLU A 225 -20.37 -9.58 -2.52
CA GLU A 225 -21.12 -8.78 -3.49
C GLU A 225 -22.41 -8.26 -2.83
N PRO A 226 -22.78 -6.99 -3.05
CA PRO A 226 -24.09 -6.51 -2.62
C PRO A 226 -25.16 -7.37 -3.30
N GLN A 227 -26.06 -7.99 -2.53
CA GLN A 227 -27.23 -8.61 -3.13
C GLN A 227 -28.06 -7.49 -3.78
N GLU A 228 -28.20 -7.53 -5.10
CA GLU A 228 -29.19 -6.73 -5.81
C GLU A 228 -30.57 -7.13 -5.28
N THR A 229 -31.15 -6.33 -4.38
CA THR A 229 -32.57 -6.44 -4.07
C THR A 229 -33.32 -5.95 -5.30
N SER A 230 -33.64 -6.89 -6.20
CA SER A 230 -34.61 -6.70 -7.27
C SER A 230 -35.95 -6.29 -6.63
N ALA A 231 -36.31 -5.02 -6.77
CA ALA A 231 -37.65 -4.49 -6.54
C ALA A 231 -38.44 -4.52 -7.85
#